data_AF-X1Q302-F1
#
_entry.id   AF-X1Q302-F1
#
_cell.length_a   1.000
_cell.length_b   1.000
_cell.length_c   1.000
_cell.angle_alpha   90.00
_cell.angle_beta   90.00
_cell.angle_gamma   90.00
#
_symmetry.space_group_name_H-M   'P 1'
#
loop_
_entity.id
_entity.type
_entity.pdbx_description
1 polymer ?
#
loop_
_entity_poly.entity_id
_entity_poly.type
_entity_poly.pdbx_seq_one_letter_code
_entity_poly.pdbx_strand_id
1 'polypeptide(L)'
;MKKKNIFSIKAAYNLSKKIIREVTFAKDESTIGWVVKNKNSLYIKDLEKDKRFSKKGNINYNIQQLLIIPIIIEGEVKGIMNLDNNTSFTTDTINLLESLSEQAAVAINNAHLYHKIQDSYFEIVKALAQAMEAKDPYTHGHSARVMEY
;
A
#
# COMPACT_ATOMS: atom_id res chain seq x y z
N MET A 1 -2.09 20.43 5.87
CA MET A 1 -1.15 19.41 6.41
C MET A 1 -1.03 18.25 5.42
N LYS A 2 0.11 18.12 4.72
CA LYS A 2 0.32 17.09 3.67
C LYS A 2 0.86 15.77 4.30
N LYS A 3 0.00 14.84 4.69
CA LYS A 3 0.36 13.44 5.02
C LYS A 3 0.09 12.51 3.81
N LYS A 4 0.61 12.83 2.61
CA LYS A 4 0.26 12.07 1.38
C LYS A 4 1.23 10.95 0.97
N ASN A 5 2.40 10.83 1.60
CA ASN A 5 3.47 9.92 1.14
C ASN A 5 3.99 8.98 2.23
N ILE A 6 3.09 8.28 2.91
CA ILE A 6 3.42 7.37 4.00
C ILE A 6 3.00 5.95 3.65
N PHE A 7 3.92 4.99 3.76
CA PHE A 7 3.59 3.57 3.74
C PHE A 7 3.22 3.08 5.14
N SER A 8 2.17 2.28 5.22
CA SER A 8 1.75 1.56 6.44
C SER A 8 1.85 0.06 6.19
N ILE A 9 2.24 -0.71 7.21
CA ILE A 9 2.29 -2.17 7.12
C ILE A 9 0.87 -2.73 7.02
N LYS A 10 0.57 -3.45 5.93
CA LYS A 10 -0.72 -4.13 5.70
C LYS A 10 -0.70 -5.62 6.03
N ALA A 11 0.47 -6.24 5.91
CA ALA A 11 0.72 -7.63 6.28
C ALA A 11 2.16 -7.74 6.79
N ALA A 12 2.38 -8.63 7.76
CA ALA A 12 3.70 -8.92 8.30
C ALA A 12 3.75 -10.34 8.86
N TYR A 13 4.93 -10.93 8.77
CA TYR A 13 5.26 -12.19 9.42
C TYR A 13 6.32 -11.91 10.50
N ASN A 14 6.20 -12.56 11.66
CA ASN A 14 7.14 -12.44 12.78
C ASN A 14 7.32 -11.02 13.36
N LEU A 15 6.36 -10.12 13.14
CA LEU A 15 6.30 -8.79 13.77
C LEU A 15 5.19 -8.71 14.81
N SER A 16 5.44 -8.01 15.92
CA SER A 16 4.41 -7.77 16.92
C SER A 16 3.33 -6.81 16.39
N LYS A 17 2.09 -6.98 16.85
CA LYS A 17 0.96 -6.09 16.48
C LYS A 17 1.23 -4.61 16.83
N LYS A 18 2.06 -4.34 17.84
CA LYS A 18 2.48 -3.00 18.23
C LYS A 18 3.31 -2.35 17.11
N ILE A 19 4.32 -3.06 16.61
CA ILE A 19 5.20 -2.60 15.52
C ILE A 19 4.39 -2.32 14.25
N ILE A 20 3.47 -3.22 13.88
CA ILE A 20 2.65 -3.08 12.67
C ILE A 20 1.82 -1.78 12.68
N ARG A 21 1.35 -1.35 13.85
CA ARG A 21 0.52 -0.13 14.00
C ARG A 21 1.33 1.16 14.07
N GLU A 22 2.52 1.09 14.67
CA GLU A 22 3.34 2.28 14.95
C GLU A 22 4.28 2.63 13.79
N VAL A 23 4.68 1.65 12.98
CA VAL A 23 5.68 1.86 11.94
C VAL A 23 5.06 2.45 10.68
N THR A 24 5.54 3.64 10.34
CA THR A 24 5.22 4.34 9.10
C THR A 24 6.50 4.81 8.42
N PHE A 25 6.57 4.64 7.10
CA PHE A 25 7.77 4.99 6.33
C PHE A 25 7.48 6.16 5.40
N ALA A 26 8.29 7.21 5.49
CA ALA A 26 8.27 8.31 4.53
C ALA A 26 8.94 7.89 3.20
N LYS A 27 8.34 8.28 2.07
CA LYS A 27 8.87 8.00 0.72
C LYS A 27 10.24 8.61 0.43
N ASP A 28 10.72 9.56 1.23
CA ASP A 28 11.74 10.50 0.75
C ASP A 28 13.11 10.31 1.42
N GLU A 29 13.18 9.57 2.55
CA GLU A 29 14.41 9.45 3.37
C GLU A 29 14.55 8.05 4.02
N SER A 30 14.73 7.00 3.21
CA SER A 30 15.03 5.64 3.68
C SER A 30 15.45 4.71 2.54
N THR A 31 15.84 3.48 2.85
CA THR A 31 15.98 2.37 1.88
C THR A 31 14.70 2.18 1.06
N ILE A 32 13.54 2.30 1.71
CA ILE A 32 12.22 2.27 1.06
C ILE A 32 12.08 3.46 0.09
N GLY A 33 12.48 4.65 0.51
CA GLY A 33 12.40 5.83 -0.35
C GLY A 33 13.25 5.71 -1.61
N TRP A 34 14.43 5.10 -1.50
CA TRP A 34 15.25 4.77 -2.67
C TRP A 34 14.51 3.82 -3.63
N VAL A 35 13.89 2.75 -3.13
CA VAL A 35 13.13 1.81 -3.97
C VAL A 35 11.96 2.50 -4.66
N VAL A 36 11.23 3.35 -3.93
CA VAL A 36 10.12 4.12 -4.49
C VAL A 36 10.57 5.02 -5.62
N LYS A 37 11.69 5.72 -5.45
CA LYS A 37 12.22 6.67 -6.43
C LYS A 37 12.75 5.96 -7.67
N ASN A 38 13.49 4.87 -7.49
CA ASN A 38 14.17 4.17 -8.58
C ASN A 38 13.30 3.10 -9.25
N LYS A 39 12.18 2.71 -8.63
CA LYS A 39 11.26 1.67 -9.12
C LYS A 39 11.96 0.31 -9.35
N ASN A 40 13.03 0.07 -8.60
CA ASN A 40 13.85 -1.14 -8.69
C ASN A 40 14.01 -1.78 -7.31
N SER A 41 14.17 -3.10 -7.29
CA SER A 41 14.51 -3.86 -6.09
C SER A 41 15.84 -3.40 -5.49
N LEU A 42 15.92 -3.40 -4.16
CA LEU A 42 17.10 -3.05 -3.40
C LEU A 42 17.50 -4.24 -2.52
N TYR A 43 18.66 -4.80 -2.79
CA TYR A 43 19.29 -5.80 -1.95
C TYR A 43 20.53 -5.21 -1.27
N ILE A 44 20.60 -5.37 0.04
CA ILE A 44 21.70 -4.92 0.88
C ILE A 44 22.18 -6.12 1.72
N LYS A 45 23.47 -6.46 1.57
CA LYS A 45 24.10 -7.57 2.30
C LYS A 45 24.53 -7.22 3.72
N ASP A 46 24.73 -5.94 4.00
CA ASP A 46 25.12 -5.41 5.31
C ASP A 46 24.66 -3.96 5.39
N LEU A 47 23.55 -3.71 6.08
CA LEU A 47 22.93 -2.38 6.17
C LEU A 47 23.82 -1.38 6.93
N GLU A 48 24.52 -1.83 7.97
CA GLU A 48 25.42 -1.00 8.76
C GLU A 48 26.62 -0.53 7.95
N LYS A 49 27.09 -1.36 7.01
CA LYS A 49 28.22 -1.03 6.12
C LYS A 49 27.83 -0.35 4.81
N ASP A 50 26.54 -0.28 4.45
CA ASP A 50 26.10 0.33 3.20
C ASP A 50 26.14 1.86 3.27
N LYS A 51 27.16 2.47 2.66
CA LYS A 51 27.37 3.93 2.63
C LYS A 51 26.19 4.75 2.08
N ARG A 52 25.27 4.12 1.32
CA ARG A 52 24.07 4.80 0.79
C ARG A 52 23.04 5.07 1.88
N PHE A 53 23.06 4.28 2.95
CA PHE A 53 22.02 4.25 3.98
C PHE A 53 22.58 4.24 5.42
N SER A 54 23.90 4.20 5.59
CA SER A 54 24.53 4.12 6.90
C SER A 54 24.32 5.42 7.70
N LYS A 55 23.49 5.28 8.74
CA LYS A 55 23.16 6.19 9.86
C LYS A 55 22.26 7.40 9.59
N LYS A 56 20.98 7.24 9.97
CA LYS A 56 20.20 8.15 10.83
C LYS A 56 18.93 7.42 11.33
N GLY A 57 18.99 6.76 12.49
CA GLY A 57 17.79 6.22 13.13
C GLY A 57 18.08 5.16 14.20
N ASN A 58 17.57 5.39 15.41
CA ASN A 58 17.69 4.52 16.59
C ASN A 58 16.84 3.25 16.48
N ILE A 59 16.98 2.47 15.41
CA ILE A 59 16.31 1.17 15.29
C ILE A 59 17.37 0.11 15.57
N ASN A 60 17.34 -0.43 16.78
CA ASN A 60 18.26 -1.43 17.30
C ASN A 60 17.91 -2.82 16.72
N TYR A 61 17.80 -2.90 15.39
CA TYR A 61 17.53 -4.13 14.66
C TYR A 61 18.83 -4.55 14.00
N ASN A 62 19.38 -5.69 14.43
CA ASN A 62 20.57 -6.30 13.84
C ASN A 62 20.21 -6.94 12.49
N ILE A 63 19.67 -6.14 11.56
CA ILE A 63 19.34 -6.59 10.20
C ILE A 63 20.65 -6.69 9.43
N GLN A 64 21.13 -7.91 9.29
CA GLN A 64 22.31 -8.18 8.49
C GLN A 64 21.99 -7.98 7.02
N GLN A 65 20.88 -8.53 6.54
CA GLN A 65 20.51 -8.45 5.13
C GLN A 65 19.10 -7.96 4.93
N LEU A 66 18.93 -7.11 3.93
CA LEU A 66 17.67 -6.44 3.62
C LEU A 66 17.37 -6.58 2.13
N LEU A 67 16.18 -7.07 1.80
CA LEU A 67 15.65 -7.13 0.45
C LEU A 67 14.32 -6.37 0.41
N ILE A 68 14.27 -5.33 -0.40
CA ILE A 68 13.06 -4.54 -0.62
C ILE A 68 12.69 -4.64 -2.10
N ILE A 69 11.47 -5.09 -2.37
CA ILE A 69 10.96 -5.27 -3.73
C ILE A 69 9.73 -4.37 -3.92
N PRO A 70 9.69 -3.51 -4.95
CA PRO A 70 8.54 -2.66 -5.20
C PRO A 70 7.37 -3.45 -5.78
N ILE A 71 6.15 -3.09 -5.37
CA ILE A 71 4.91 -3.50 -6.03
C ILE A 71 4.47 -2.33 -6.91
N ILE A 72 4.63 -2.51 -8.22
CA ILE A 72 4.42 -1.45 -9.23
C ILE A 72 3.09 -1.69 -9.94
N ILE A 73 2.21 -0.70 -9.87
CA ILE A 73 0.91 -0.72 -10.56
C ILE A 73 0.81 0.56 -11.38
N GLU A 74 0.51 0.42 -12.67
CA GLU A 74 0.41 1.55 -13.62
C GLU A 74 1.66 2.44 -13.61
N GLY A 75 2.83 1.80 -13.56
CA GLY A 75 4.12 2.48 -13.53
C GLY A 75 4.47 3.15 -12.19
N GLU A 76 3.60 3.11 -11.17
CA GLU A 76 3.82 3.74 -9.87
C GLU A 76 4.00 2.72 -8.75
N VAL A 77 4.91 3.00 -7.81
CA VAL A 77 5.10 2.14 -6.62
C VAL A 77 3.92 2.36 -5.67
N LYS A 78 3.02 1.38 -5.61
CA LYS A 78 1.83 1.38 -4.73
C LYS A 78 2.06 0.60 -3.44
N GLY A 79 3.06 -0.28 -3.41
CA GLY A 79 3.42 -1.07 -2.24
C GLY A 79 4.88 -1.49 -2.27
N ILE A 80 5.33 -2.09 -1.19
CA ILE A 80 6.66 -2.67 -1.05
C ILE A 80 6.55 -4.01 -0.32
N MET A 81 7.38 -4.96 -0.71
CA MET A 81 7.66 -6.17 0.04
C MET A 81 9.02 -6.01 0.69
N ASN A 82 9.07 -6.09 2.03
CA ASN A 82 10.30 -5.92 2.79
C ASN A 82 10.63 -7.24 3.50
N LEU A 83 11.83 -7.75 3.26
CA LEU A 83 12.33 -8.98 3.87
C LEU A 83 13.67 -8.70 4.53
N ASP A 84 13.80 -9.12 5.78
CA ASP A 84 15.08 -9.19 6.47
C ASP A 84 15.44 -10.66 6.76
N ASN A 85 16.72 -10.95 6.73
CA ASN A 85 17.23 -12.28 7.06
C ASN A 85 18.68 -12.20 7.56
N ASN A 86 19.10 -13.20 8.33
CA ASN A 86 20.48 -13.38 8.76
C ASN A 86 21.33 -14.10 7.69
N THR A 87 20.69 -14.78 6.74
CA THR A 87 21.37 -15.48 5.63
C THR A 87 21.15 -14.78 4.31
N SER A 88 22.08 -15.02 3.37
CA SER A 88 22.03 -14.38 2.05
C SER A 88 20.88 -14.85 1.20
N PHE A 89 20.19 -13.90 0.57
CA PHE A 89 19.27 -14.20 -0.51
C PHE A 89 20.07 -14.62 -1.74
N THR A 90 19.72 -15.77 -2.31
CA THR A 90 20.27 -16.22 -3.60
C THR A 90 19.60 -15.47 -4.74
N THR A 91 20.24 -15.44 -5.91
CA THR A 91 19.65 -14.85 -7.12
C THR A 91 18.31 -15.49 -7.46
N ASP A 92 18.17 -16.80 -7.32
CA ASP A 92 16.92 -17.51 -7.60
C ASP A 92 15.80 -17.10 -6.65
N THR A 93 16.10 -16.90 -5.36
CA THR A 93 15.13 -16.40 -4.38
C THR A 93 14.71 -14.96 -4.70
N ILE A 94 15.65 -14.10 -5.09
CA ILE A 94 15.34 -12.72 -5.48
C ILE A 94 14.41 -12.73 -6.71
N ASN A 95 14.77 -13.45 -7.77
CA ASN A 95 13.97 -13.55 -9.00
C ASN A 95 12.56 -14.09 -8.72
N LEU A 96 12.44 -15.10 -7.84
CA LEU A 96 11.16 -15.65 -7.43
C LEU A 96 10.29 -14.60 -6.72
N LEU A 97 10.87 -13.84 -5.79
CA LEU A 97 10.16 -12.81 -5.04
C LEU A 97 9.80 -11.60 -5.90
N GLU A 98 10.63 -11.26 -6.89
CA GLU A 98 10.30 -10.24 -7.90
C GLU A 98 9.09 -10.68 -8.73
N SER A 99 9.10 -11.92 -9.23
CA SER A 99 7.95 -12.52 -9.94
C SER A 99 6.69 -12.52 -9.07
N LEU A 100 6.83 -12.83 -7.78
CA LEU A 100 5.71 -12.78 -6.83
C LEU A 100 5.19 -11.36 -6.63
N SER A 101 6.06 -10.35 -6.62
CA SER A 101 5.68 -8.94 -6.52
C SER A 101 4.86 -8.49 -7.73
N GLU A 102 5.23 -8.95 -8.93
CA GLU A 102 4.47 -8.70 -10.16
C GLU A 102 3.06 -9.30 -10.08
N GLN A 103 2.94 -10.54 -9.61
CA GLN A 103 1.63 -11.17 -9.41
C GLN A 103 0.80 -10.46 -8.33
N ALA A 104 1.44 -10.01 -7.25
CA ALA A 104 0.78 -9.22 -6.22
C ALA A 104 0.26 -7.89 -6.77
N ALA A 105 1.03 -7.23 -7.65
CA ALA A 105 0.59 -6.00 -8.31
C ALA A 105 -0.68 -6.22 -9.13
N VAL A 106 -0.75 -7.30 -9.91
CA VAL A 106 -1.94 -7.67 -10.69
C VAL A 106 -3.14 -7.90 -9.76
N ALA A 107 -2.97 -8.71 -8.72
CA ALA A 107 -4.05 -9.04 -7.78
C ALA A 107 -4.59 -7.79 -7.05
N ILE A 108 -3.69 -6.92 -6.57
CA ILE A 108 -4.05 -5.67 -5.90
C ILE A 108 -4.77 -4.73 -6.87
N ASN A 109 -4.28 -4.60 -8.11
CA ASN A 109 -4.92 -3.76 -9.10
C ASN A 109 -6.34 -4.26 -9.42
N ASN A 110 -6.51 -5.57 -9.60
CA ASN A 110 -7.82 -6.19 -9.84
C ASN A 110 -8.80 -5.94 -8.69
N ALA A 111 -8.34 -6.07 -7.43
CA ALA A 111 -9.17 -5.79 -6.26
C ALA A 111 -9.62 -4.32 -6.21
N HIS A 112 -8.73 -3.38 -6.56
CA HIS A 112 -9.09 -1.96 -6.65
C HIS A 112 -10.06 -1.66 -7.78
N LEU A 113 -9.86 -2.23 -8.98
CA LEU A 113 -10.76 -2.08 -10.10
C LEU A 113 -12.15 -2.61 -9.77
N TYR A 114 -12.21 -3.77 -9.11
CA TYR A 114 -13.46 -4.35 -8.66
C TYR A 114 -14.20 -3.43 -7.67
N HIS A 115 -13.52 -2.90 -6.65
CA HIS A 115 -14.12 -1.93 -5.72
C HIS A 115 -14.62 -0.68 -6.44
N LYS A 116 -13.84 -0.15 -7.40
CA LYS A 116 -14.25 1.04 -8.17
C LYS A 116 -15.53 0.79 -8.98
N ILE A 117 -15.70 -0.42 -9.52
CA ILE A 117 -16.93 -0.82 -10.22
C ILE A 117 -18.11 -0.85 -9.23
N GLN A 118 -17.93 -1.42 -8.04
CA GLN A 118 -18.97 -1.46 -7.00
C GLN A 118 -19.38 -0.06 -6.54
N ASP A 119 -18.42 0.81 -6.29
CA ASP A 119 -18.68 2.20 -5.89
C ASP A 119 -19.45 2.95 -6.99
N SER A 120 -19.02 2.80 -8.25
CA SER A 120 -19.68 3.43 -9.39
C SER A 120 -21.13 2.95 -9.54
N TYR A 121 -21.38 1.66 -9.33
CA TYR A 121 -22.72 1.08 -9.35
C TYR A 121 -23.61 1.70 -8.27
N PHE A 122 -23.10 1.84 -7.04
CA PHE A 122 -23.85 2.45 -5.94
C PHE A 122 -24.20 3.92 -6.21
N GLU A 123 -23.24 4.71 -6.74
CA GLU A 123 -23.49 6.11 -7.09
C GLU A 123 -24.52 6.25 -8.22
N ILE A 124 -24.53 5.35 -9.21
CA ILE A 124 -25.55 5.33 -10.27
C ILE A 124 -26.94 5.05 -9.68
N VAL A 125 -27.07 4.03 -8.80
CA VAL A 125 -28.35 3.71 -8.15
C VAL A 125 -28.87 4.91 -7.36
N LYS A 126 -27.99 5.58 -6.62
CA LYS A 126 -28.33 6.79 -5.85
C LYS A 126 -28.78 7.94 -6.74
N ALA A 127 -28.06 8.21 -7.83
CA ALA A 127 -28.43 9.27 -8.78
C ALA A 127 -29.79 9.01 -9.45
N LEU A 128 -30.10 7.74 -9.78
CA LEU A 128 -31.40 7.35 -10.33
C LEU A 128 -32.54 7.53 -9.32
N ALA A 129 -32.32 7.16 -8.06
CA ALA A 129 -33.31 7.37 -7.00
C ALA A 129 -33.63 8.86 -6.81
N GLN A 130 -32.59 9.71 -6.78
CA GLN A 130 -32.76 11.17 -6.69
C GLN A 130 -33.48 11.75 -7.91
N ALA A 131 -33.18 11.27 -9.12
CA ALA A 131 -33.87 11.71 -10.33
C ALA A 131 -35.35 11.28 -10.34
N MET A 132 -35.67 10.10 -9.81
CA MET A 132 -37.05 9.62 -9.66
C MET A 132 -37.82 10.50 -8.67
N GLU A 133 -37.25 10.80 -7.51
CA GLU A 133 -37.85 11.72 -6.52
C GLU A 133 -38.06 13.14 -7.09
N ALA A 134 -37.10 13.64 -7.88
CA ALA A 134 -37.24 14.94 -8.53
C ALA A 134 -38.31 14.96 -9.63
N LYS A 135 -38.56 13.81 -10.29
CA LYS A 135 -39.56 13.67 -11.36
C LYS A 135 -40.98 13.45 -10.82
N ASP A 136 -41.13 13.07 -9.55
CA ASP A 136 -42.43 12.85 -8.92
C ASP A 136 -42.95 14.14 -8.25
N PRO A 137 -43.97 14.83 -8.81
CA PRO A 137 -44.44 16.12 -8.30
C PRO A 137 -45.12 16.04 -6.92
N TYR A 138 -45.42 14.83 -6.43
CA TYR A 138 -46.24 14.61 -5.24
C TYR A 138 -45.46 14.17 -3.98
N THR A 139 -44.15 13.92 -4.06
CA THR A 139 -43.37 13.36 -2.92
C THR A 139 -42.23 14.24 -2.41
N HIS A 140 -42.14 15.51 -2.83
CA HIS A 140 -41.20 16.47 -2.23
C HIS A 140 -41.40 16.57 -0.71
N GLY A 141 -40.42 16.07 0.07
CA GLY A 141 -40.41 16.14 1.53
C GLY A 141 -41.19 15.04 2.28
N HIS A 142 -41.77 14.02 1.62
CA HIS A 142 -42.44 12.93 2.33
C HIS A 142 -41.46 11.90 2.92
N SER A 143 -40.40 11.52 2.18
CA SER A 143 -39.38 10.58 2.68
C SER A 143 -38.60 11.13 3.88
N ALA A 144 -38.38 12.45 3.95
CA ALA A 144 -37.68 13.10 5.06
C ALA A 144 -38.51 13.11 6.37
N ARG A 145 -39.85 13.15 6.28
CA ARG A 145 -40.74 13.21 7.47
C ARG A 145 -40.98 11.85 8.15
N VAL A 146 -40.66 10.74 7.46
CA VAL A 146 -40.86 9.39 7.99
C VAL A 146 -39.61 8.87 8.72
N MET A 147 -38.47 9.56 8.58
CA MET A 147 -37.24 9.25 9.32
C MET A 147 -37.19 9.89 10.72
N GLU A 148 -38.14 10.78 11.04
CA GLU A 148 -38.27 11.49 12.32
C GLU A 148 -39.28 10.82 13.31
N TYR A 149 -39.78 9.63 13.01
CA TYR A 149 -40.58 8.78 13.91
C TYR A 149 -39.95 7.39 14.05
#